data_AF-A0A961UWE3-F1
#
_entry.id   AF-A0A961UWE3-F1
#
_cell.length_a   1.000
_cell.length_b   1.000
_cell.length_c   1.000
_cell.angle_alpha   90.00
_cell.angle_beta   90.00
_cell.angle_gamma   90.00
#
_symmetry.space_group_name_H-M   'P 1'
#
loop_
_entity.id
_entity.type
_entity.pdbx_description
1 polymer ?
#
loop_
_entity_poly.entity_id
_entity_poly.type
_entity_poly.pdbx_seq_one_letter_code
_entity_poly.pdbx_strand_id
1 'polypeptide(L)'
;MSEDLPLSPVQILPGRSAASYPAGELSERQILRFAPSVRREIRRLIRSSPRAGDLCDTFPGLLYALAARSGSAQSRLGALAAVDAGAPLKVVARTLGLPMWLRRLPPEAFGDISGALPQSAAFTRQIVHRLPRSASESRTWLRSVLFANEACGEDFAIWLASQPLFADELDPRRALAILSAYAWHSGRPDTEAFKLIVVPWRPEIALDTALCAAKSWFNRIRLVLQLPSGALKDSWLEPRTMLGFSFEALLDADSLLKEAAA
;
A
#
# COMPACT_ATOMS: atom_id res chain seq x y z
N MET A 1 -7.83 26.76 -71.19
CA MET A 1 -7.22 28.06 -70.88
C MET A 1 -7.66 28.42 -69.47
N SER A 2 -6.67 28.64 -68.62
CA SER A 2 -6.64 28.99 -67.20
C SER A 2 -7.96 29.24 -66.44
N GLU A 3 -8.21 28.40 -65.42
CA GLU A 3 -8.93 28.80 -64.22
C GLU A 3 -7.91 28.90 -63.07
N ASP A 4 -7.63 30.15 -62.67
CA ASP A 4 -6.86 30.51 -61.48
C ASP A 4 -7.73 30.35 -60.24
N LEU A 5 -7.36 29.43 -59.35
CA LEU A 5 -7.87 29.35 -57.98
C LEU A 5 -6.84 29.96 -57.02
N PRO A 6 -7.17 31.02 -56.25
CA PRO A 6 -6.28 31.55 -55.23
C PRO A 6 -6.26 30.65 -54.00
N LEU A 7 -5.06 30.18 -53.63
CA LEU A 7 -4.78 29.49 -52.37
C LEU A 7 -4.93 30.47 -51.19
N SER A 8 -5.93 30.26 -50.35
CA SER A 8 -6.05 30.94 -49.05
C SER A 8 -4.89 30.53 -48.12
N PRO A 9 -4.23 31.47 -47.43
CA PRO A 9 -3.22 31.13 -46.44
C PRO A 9 -3.87 30.54 -45.18
N VAL A 10 -3.36 29.38 -44.76
CA VAL A 10 -3.67 28.72 -43.50
C VAL A 10 -3.38 29.70 -42.36
N GLN A 11 -4.44 30.17 -41.69
CA GLN A 11 -4.34 30.94 -40.46
C GLN A 11 -3.83 30.03 -39.35
N ILE A 12 -2.56 30.21 -38.98
CA ILE A 12 -1.96 29.61 -37.79
C ILE A 12 -2.61 30.26 -36.57
N LEU A 13 -3.38 29.48 -35.81
CA LEU A 13 -3.91 29.88 -34.50
C LEU A 13 -2.75 30.35 -33.60
N PRO A 14 -2.84 31.52 -32.96
CA PRO A 14 -1.82 31.97 -32.02
C PRO A 14 -1.79 31.02 -30.82
N GLY A 15 -0.59 30.50 -30.55
CA GLY A 15 -0.31 29.60 -29.43
C GLY A 15 -0.79 30.20 -28.11
N ARG A 16 -1.36 29.33 -27.26
CA ARG A 16 -1.68 29.65 -25.86
C ARG A 16 -0.49 30.34 -25.21
N SER A 17 -0.68 31.61 -24.88
CA SER A 17 0.24 32.40 -24.08
C SER A 17 0.55 31.67 -22.78
N ALA A 18 1.75 31.12 -22.68
CA ALA A 18 2.29 30.64 -21.42
C ALA A 18 2.54 31.86 -20.55
N ALA A 19 1.64 32.11 -19.59
CA ALA A 19 1.90 33.04 -18.52
C ALA A 19 3.19 32.60 -17.82
N SER A 20 4.28 33.33 -18.07
CA SER A 20 5.59 33.10 -17.48
C SER A 20 5.56 33.47 -16.00
N TYR A 21 5.12 32.54 -15.16
CA TYR A 21 5.40 32.60 -13.73
C TYR A 21 6.91 32.43 -13.51
N PRO A 22 7.53 33.16 -12.58
CA PRO A 22 8.95 32.95 -12.28
C PRO A 22 9.13 31.50 -11.83
N ALA A 23 9.94 30.73 -12.55
CA ALA A 23 10.13 29.29 -12.34
C ALA A 23 10.46 28.89 -10.88
N GLY A 24 10.96 29.84 -10.07
CA GLY A 24 11.21 29.66 -8.64
C GLY A 24 9.95 29.56 -7.76
N GLU A 25 8.87 30.28 -8.05
CA GLU A 25 7.66 30.28 -7.19
C GLU A 25 6.82 29.01 -7.37
N LEU A 26 6.73 28.51 -8.61
CA LEU A 26 6.07 27.23 -8.91
C LEU A 26 6.82 26.06 -8.25
N SER A 27 8.15 26.11 -8.27
CA SER A 27 9.01 25.11 -7.62
C SER A 27 8.80 25.09 -6.10
N GLU A 28 8.71 26.25 -5.44
CA GLU A 28 8.53 26.27 -3.98
C GLU A 28 7.16 25.72 -3.55
N ARG A 29 6.07 26.04 -4.27
CA ARG A 29 4.74 25.46 -4.01
C ARG A 29 4.75 23.93 -4.16
N GLN A 30 5.43 23.41 -5.18
CA GLN A 30 5.63 21.98 -5.39
C GLN A 30 6.38 21.33 -4.21
N ILE A 31 7.47 21.96 -3.76
CA ILE A 31 8.30 21.46 -2.64
C ILE A 31 7.49 21.40 -1.34
N LEU A 32 6.60 22.35 -1.09
CA LEU A 32 5.74 22.36 0.10
C LEU A 32 4.77 21.17 0.18
N ARG A 33 4.49 20.50 -0.94
CA ARG A 33 3.64 19.29 -0.96
C ARG A 33 4.33 18.05 -0.41
N PHE A 34 5.66 18.02 -0.42
CA PHE A 34 6.44 16.92 0.17
C PHE A 34 6.42 16.97 1.71
N ALA A 35 6.77 15.85 2.35
CA ALA A 35 6.93 15.79 3.80
C ALA A 35 7.94 16.84 4.31
N PRO A 36 7.68 17.52 5.44
CA PRO A 36 8.56 18.56 5.98
C PRO A 36 10.02 18.13 6.15
N SER A 37 10.24 16.86 6.53
CA SER A 37 11.56 16.28 6.78
C SER A 37 12.51 16.29 5.57
N VAL A 38 11.97 16.22 4.34
CA VAL A 38 12.78 16.12 3.12
C VAL A 38 12.88 17.44 2.34
N ARG A 39 12.02 18.44 2.63
CA ARG A 39 11.95 19.69 1.85
C ARG A 39 13.29 20.42 1.75
N ARG A 40 14.08 20.43 2.84
CA ARG A 40 15.41 21.07 2.85
C ARG A 40 16.36 20.41 1.85
N GLU A 41 16.38 19.08 1.80
CA GLU A 41 17.25 18.35 0.89
C GLU A 41 16.77 18.45 -0.55
N ILE A 42 15.45 18.46 -0.79
CA ILE A 42 14.89 18.74 -2.12
C ILE A 42 15.35 20.11 -2.64
N ARG A 43 15.24 21.18 -1.82
CA ARG A 43 15.76 22.51 -2.21
C ARG A 43 17.26 22.50 -2.48
N ARG A 44 18.03 21.66 -1.78
CA ARG A 44 19.46 21.51 -2.05
C ARG A 44 19.68 20.83 -3.41
N LEU A 45 18.97 19.74 -3.69
CA LEU A 45 19.08 19.01 -4.95
C LEU A 45 18.72 19.90 -6.15
N ILE A 46 17.62 20.64 -6.08
CA ILE A 46 17.17 21.53 -7.17
C ILE A 46 18.16 22.67 -7.43
N ARG A 47 18.77 23.23 -6.37
CA ARG A 47 19.82 24.26 -6.53
C ARG A 47 21.09 23.70 -7.19
N SER A 48 21.41 22.43 -6.95
CA SER A 48 22.58 21.78 -7.54
C SER A 48 22.32 21.22 -8.94
N SER A 49 21.06 20.86 -9.24
CA SER A 49 20.61 20.33 -10.52
C SER A 49 19.23 20.88 -10.86
N PRO A 50 19.13 21.82 -11.82
CA PRO A 50 17.83 22.31 -12.28
C PRO A 50 16.92 21.19 -12.80
N ARG A 51 17.49 20.14 -13.41
CA ARG A 51 16.75 18.95 -13.91
C ARG A 51 16.11 18.13 -12.79
N ALA A 52 16.65 18.19 -11.57
CA ALA A 52 15.99 17.58 -10.41
C ALA A 52 14.66 18.29 -10.07
N GLY A 53 14.49 19.56 -10.45
CA GLY A 53 13.24 20.31 -10.30
C GLY A 53 12.10 19.71 -11.11
N ASP A 54 12.38 19.22 -12.33
CA ASP A 54 11.37 18.60 -13.20
C ASP A 54 10.78 17.31 -12.60
N LEU A 55 11.49 16.68 -11.65
CA LEU A 55 11.02 15.49 -10.95
C LEU A 55 9.87 15.78 -9.99
N CYS A 56 9.68 17.04 -9.56
CA CYS A 56 8.54 17.43 -8.74
C CYS A 56 7.21 17.06 -9.40
N ASP A 57 7.13 17.22 -10.73
CA ASP A 57 5.93 16.94 -11.52
C ASP A 57 5.98 15.56 -12.19
N THR A 58 7.15 15.16 -12.68
CA THR A 58 7.25 13.98 -13.55
C THR A 58 7.41 12.67 -12.79
N PHE A 59 8.06 12.68 -11.62
CA PHE A 59 8.23 11.51 -10.77
C PHE A 59 8.51 11.90 -9.30
N PRO A 60 7.50 12.32 -8.54
CA PRO A 60 7.69 12.79 -7.15
C PRO A 60 8.38 11.75 -6.25
N GLY A 61 8.05 10.47 -6.41
CA GLY A 61 8.66 9.38 -5.63
C GLY A 61 10.17 9.23 -5.85
N LEU A 62 10.66 9.53 -7.06
CA LEU A 62 12.07 9.51 -7.39
C LEU A 62 12.82 10.65 -6.69
N LEU A 63 12.26 11.87 -6.75
CA LEU A 63 12.81 13.03 -6.06
C LEU A 63 12.82 12.81 -4.53
N TYR A 64 11.72 12.27 -3.99
CA TYR A 64 11.65 11.92 -2.59
C TYR A 64 12.75 10.92 -2.21
N ALA A 65 12.94 9.83 -2.96
CA ALA A 65 13.95 8.82 -2.63
C ALA A 65 15.39 9.38 -2.64
N LEU A 66 15.69 10.27 -3.59
CA LEU A 66 16.97 11.00 -3.63
C LEU A 66 17.17 11.87 -2.39
N ALA A 67 16.14 12.64 -2.01
CA ALA A 67 16.18 13.55 -0.87
C ALA A 67 16.18 12.83 0.49
N ALA A 68 15.42 11.75 0.61
CA ALA A 68 15.38 10.87 1.78
C ALA A 68 16.62 9.97 1.90
N ARG A 69 17.52 10.03 0.91
CA ARG A 69 18.75 9.24 0.83
C ARG A 69 18.50 7.73 0.84
N SER A 70 17.39 7.30 0.24
CA SER A 70 17.04 5.88 0.10
C SER A 70 18.10 5.12 -0.70
N GLY A 71 18.40 3.88 -0.27
CA GLY A 71 19.38 3.02 -0.93
C GLY A 71 20.84 3.38 -0.68
N SER A 72 21.74 2.73 -1.42
CA SER A 72 23.19 2.90 -1.27
C SER A 72 23.66 4.28 -1.76
N ALA A 73 24.77 4.79 -1.22
CA ALA A 73 25.35 6.05 -1.68
C ALA A 73 25.72 6.03 -3.18
N GLN A 74 26.25 4.89 -3.64
CA GLN A 74 26.65 4.70 -5.03
C GLN A 74 25.44 4.77 -5.98
N SER A 75 24.34 4.09 -5.63
CA SER A 75 23.09 4.13 -6.40
C SER A 75 22.54 5.55 -6.52
N ARG A 76 22.60 6.35 -5.44
CA ARG A 76 22.13 7.74 -5.45
C ARG A 76 22.99 8.64 -6.33
N LEU A 77 24.32 8.53 -6.22
CA LEU A 77 25.24 9.29 -7.08
C LEU A 77 25.04 8.94 -8.56
N GLY A 78 24.91 7.64 -8.88
CA GLY A 78 24.62 7.20 -10.25
C GLY A 78 23.27 7.69 -10.76
N ALA A 79 22.24 7.71 -9.90
CA ALA A 79 20.93 8.23 -10.26
C ALA A 79 20.96 9.75 -10.50
N LEU A 80 21.64 10.53 -9.67
CA LEU A 80 21.80 11.98 -9.87
C LEU A 80 22.55 12.27 -11.18
N ALA A 81 23.67 11.58 -11.42
CA ALA A 81 24.42 11.74 -12.67
C ALA A 81 23.56 11.40 -13.90
N ALA A 82 22.70 10.38 -13.80
CA ALA A 82 21.78 10.02 -14.89
C ALA A 82 20.67 11.08 -15.10
N VAL A 83 20.16 11.70 -14.03
CA VAL A 83 19.22 12.84 -14.12
C VAL A 83 19.89 14.03 -14.80
N ASP A 84 21.10 14.37 -14.38
CA ASP A 84 21.87 15.48 -14.96
C ASP A 84 22.17 15.24 -16.44
N ALA A 85 22.50 14.00 -16.82
CA ALA A 85 22.68 13.59 -18.21
C ALA A 85 21.38 13.56 -19.03
N GLY A 86 20.20 13.63 -18.39
CA GLY A 86 18.90 13.59 -19.08
C GLY A 86 18.51 12.18 -19.52
N ALA A 87 18.97 11.16 -18.78
CA ALA A 87 18.64 9.78 -19.06
C ALA A 87 17.13 9.52 -18.92
N PRO A 88 16.58 8.50 -19.60
CA PRO A 88 15.18 8.12 -19.45
C PRO A 88 14.83 7.79 -17.98
N LEU A 89 13.69 8.28 -17.49
CA LEU A 89 13.26 8.09 -16.08
C LEU A 89 13.26 6.63 -15.63
N LYS A 90 12.93 5.68 -16.53
CA LYS A 90 12.96 4.24 -16.25
C LYS A 90 14.36 3.74 -15.89
N VAL A 91 15.40 4.33 -16.49
CA VAL A 91 16.81 4.02 -16.18
C VAL A 91 17.15 4.55 -14.80
N VAL A 92 16.82 5.82 -14.51
CA VAL A 92 17.09 6.44 -13.21
C VAL A 92 16.38 5.70 -12.07
N ALA A 93 15.09 5.38 -12.24
CA ALA A 93 14.30 4.66 -11.27
C ALA A 93 14.88 3.27 -10.96
N ARG A 94 15.33 2.55 -12.00
CA ARG A 94 15.99 1.24 -11.85
C ARG A 94 17.27 1.33 -11.00
N THR A 95 18.07 2.38 -11.18
CA THR A 95 19.30 2.58 -10.39
C THR A 95 19.03 2.66 -8.88
N LEU A 96 17.85 3.17 -8.50
CA LEU A 96 17.40 3.26 -7.11
C LEU A 96 16.47 2.12 -6.68
N GLY A 97 16.19 1.15 -7.55
CA GLY A 97 15.26 0.06 -7.26
C GLY A 97 13.80 0.52 -7.11
N LEU A 98 13.43 1.64 -7.73
CA LEU A 98 12.07 2.18 -7.65
C LEU A 98 11.18 1.65 -8.77
N PRO A 99 9.98 1.12 -8.45
CA PRO A 99 9.02 0.71 -9.46
C PRO A 99 8.32 1.91 -10.11
N MET A 100 8.02 1.79 -11.42
CA MET A 100 7.46 2.88 -12.22
C MET A 100 6.03 3.28 -11.83
N TRP A 101 5.28 2.43 -11.12
CA TRP A 101 3.92 2.76 -10.70
C TRP A 101 3.89 3.90 -9.66
N LEU A 102 4.96 4.07 -8.86
CA LEU A 102 5.11 5.19 -7.92
C LEU A 102 5.13 6.55 -8.63
N ARG A 103 5.45 6.59 -9.92
CA ARG A 103 5.44 7.83 -10.72
C ARG A 103 4.08 8.52 -10.72
N ARG A 104 3.00 7.75 -10.59
CA ARG A 104 1.62 8.26 -10.65
C ARG A 104 1.10 8.79 -9.32
N LEU A 105 1.85 8.63 -8.23
CA LEU A 105 1.46 9.14 -6.92
C LEU A 105 1.89 10.60 -6.75
N PRO A 106 1.09 11.39 -6.02
CA PRO A 106 1.42 12.78 -5.77
C PRO A 106 2.51 12.91 -4.68
N PRO A 107 3.21 14.05 -4.57
CA PRO A 107 4.24 14.29 -3.54
C PRO A 107 3.82 13.97 -2.11
N GLU A 108 2.56 14.23 -1.76
CA GLU A 108 1.98 14.03 -0.43
C GLU A 108 2.02 12.57 0.01
N ALA A 109 1.99 11.63 -0.95
CA ALA A 109 2.04 10.19 -0.71
C ALA A 109 3.33 9.76 -0.01
N PHE A 110 4.42 10.48 -0.25
CA PHE A 110 5.74 10.07 0.16
C PHE A 110 6.08 10.65 1.54
N GLY A 111 6.40 9.76 2.48
CA GLY A 111 6.75 10.10 3.87
C GLY A 111 7.71 9.09 4.47
N ASP A 112 7.47 7.81 4.22
CA ASP A 112 8.39 6.69 4.43
C ASP A 112 8.08 5.63 3.37
N ILE A 113 9.08 5.26 2.57
CA ILE A 113 9.00 4.19 1.56
C ILE A 113 10.10 3.14 1.79
N SER A 114 10.53 2.99 3.05
CA SER A 114 11.48 1.96 3.43
C SER A 114 10.90 0.55 3.24
N GLY A 115 11.77 -0.42 3.00
CA GLY A 115 11.41 -1.82 2.78
C GLY A 115 11.31 -2.22 1.31
N ALA A 116 10.84 -3.44 1.08
CA ALA A 116 10.73 -4.02 -0.25
C ALA A 116 9.52 -3.45 -1.00
N LEU A 117 9.80 -2.74 -2.10
CA LEU A 117 8.76 -2.20 -2.97
C LEU A 117 8.23 -3.29 -3.92
N PRO A 118 6.92 -3.55 -3.95
CA PRO A 118 6.35 -4.53 -4.87
C PRO A 118 6.53 -4.06 -6.32
N GLN A 119 7.05 -4.96 -7.15
CA GLN A 119 7.54 -4.63 -8.48
C GLN A 119 7.28 -5.73 -9.51
N SER A 120 6.53 -6.79 -9.17
CA SER A 120 6.16 -7.78 -10.18
C SER A 120 5.33 -7.13 -11.30
N ALA A 121 5.39 -7.73 -12.49
CA ALA A 121 4.63 -7.25 -13.63
C ALA A 121 3.11 -7.40 -13.41
N ALA A 122 2.67 -8.39 -12.63
CA ALA A 122 1.28 -8.56 -12.26
C ALA A 122 0.82 -7.45 -11.32
N PHE A 123 1.57 -7.21 -10.24
CA PHE A 123 1.29 -6.15 -9.28
C PHE A 123 1.26 -4.78 -9.94
N THR A 124 2.28 -4.45 -10.74
CA THR A 124 2.39 -3.16 -11.41
C THR A 124 1.18 -2.87 -12.30
N ARG A 125 0.68 -3.86 -13.05
CA ARG A 125 -0.52 -3.70 -13.89
C ARG A 125 -1.76 -3.45 -13.03
N GLN A 126 -1.90 -4.19 -11.93
CA GLN A 126 -3.08 -4.17 -11.09
C GLN A 126 -3.18 -2.95 -10.17
N ILE A 127 -2.07 -2.53 -9.56
CA ILE A 127 -2.05 -1.46 -8.56
C ILE A 127 -2.35 -0.09 -9.18
N VAL A 128 -1.96 0.09 -10.45
CA VAL A 128 -2.12 1.35 -11.18
C VAL A 128 -3.59 1.75 -11.36
N HIS A 129 -4.50 0.78 -11.41
CA HIS A 129 -5.95 1.02 -11.47
C HIS A 129 -6.58 1.29 -10.10
N ARG A 130 -5.83 1.09 -9.02
CA ARG A 130 -6.26 1.21 -7.62
C ARG A 130 -5.60 2.39 -6.91
N LEU A 131 -4.97 3.28 -7.67
CA LEU A 131 -4.34 4.47 -7.12
C LEU A 131 -5.40 5.38 -6.50
N PRO A 132 -5.10 6.01 -5.36
CA PRO A 132 -6.00 6.92 -4.68
C PRO A 132 -6.27 8.12 -5.59
N ARG A 133 -7.52 8.59 -5.60
CA ARG A 133 -7.92 9.77 -6.39
C ARG A 133 -7.59 11.07 -5.65
N SER A 134 -7.58 11.02 -4.31
CA SER A 134 -7.26 12.18 -3.47
C SER A 134 -5.80 12.17 -3.03
N ALA A 135 -5.17 13.34 -3.06
CA ALA A 135 -3.84 13.53 -2.50
C ALA A 135 -3.82 13.33 -0.97
N SER A 136 -4.92 13.64 -0.27
CA SER A 136 -5.01 13.48 1.19
C SER A 136 -4.90 12.02 1.63
N GLU A 137 -5.48 11.10 0.86
CA GLU A 137 -5.49 9.66 1.16
C GLU A 137 -4.20 8.97 0.70
N SER A 138 -3.45 9.60 -0.20
CA SER A 138 -2.36 8.95 -0.92
C SER A 138 -1.24 8.42 -0.02
N ARG A 139 -0.98 9.11 1.09
CA ARG A 139 0.01 8.69 2.09
C ARG A 139 -0.45 7.45 2.84
N THR A 140 -1.66 7.49 3.39
CA THR A 140 -2.23 6.38 4.15
C THR A 140 -2.37 5.15 3.27
N TRP A 141 -2.85 5.33 2.04
CA TRP A 141 -2.91 4.30 1.02
C TRP A 141 -1.54 3.68 0.74
N LEU A 142 -0.50 4.48 0.45
CA LEU A 142 0.83 3.95 0.12
C LEU A 142 1.42 3.17 1.30
N ARG A 143 1.37 3.74 2.52
CA ARG A 143 1.85 3.05 3.72
C ARG A 143 1.14 1.71 3.94
N SER A 144 -0.16 1.66 3.67
CA SER A 144 -0.97 0.46 3.87
C SER A 144 -0.64 -0.62 2.83
N VAL A 145 -0.47 -0.24 1.56
CA VAL A 145 -0.06 -1.15 0.49
C VAL A 145 1.33 -1.73 0.73
N LEU A 146 2.28 -0.90 1.15
CA LEU A 146 3.64 -1.37 1.47
C LEU A 146 3.65 -2.31 2.67
N PHE A 147 2.92 -1.97 3.74
CA PHE A 147 2.77 -2.85 4.90
C PHE A 147 2.10 -4.17 4.53
N ALA A 148 1.03 -4.15 3.74
CA ALA A 148 0.34 -5.35 3.30
C ALA A 148 1.23 -6.27 2.46
N ASN A 149 2.06 -5.68 1.58
CA ASN A 149 3.03 -6.44 0.80
C ASN A 149 4.09 -7.08 1.69
N GLU A 150 4.62 -6.33 2.66
CA GLU A 150 5.58 -6.85 3.64
C GLU A 150 4.96 -7.98 4.48
N ALA A 151 3.72 -7.80 4.93
CA ALA A 151 3.05 -8.71 5.85
C ALA A 151 2.52 -9.99 5.18
N CYS A 152 2.00 -9.90 3.95
CA CYS A 152 1.26 -11.01 3.33
C CYS A 152 1.59 -11.24 1.84
N GLY A 153 2.35 -10.34 1.21
CA GLY A 153 2.66 -10.41 -0.21
C GLY A 153 1.73 -9.60 -1.11
N GLU A 154 2.01 -9.67 -2.41
CA GLU A 154 1.42 -8.78 -3.42
C GLU A 154 -0.10 -8.94 -3.59
N ASP A 155 -0.66 -10.15 -3.50
CA ASP A 155 -2.10 -10.37 -3.69
C ASP A 155 -2.93 -9.68 -2.59
N PHE A 156 -2.49 -9.79 -1.33
CA PHE A 156 -3.13 -9.10 -0.21
C PHE A 156 -2.97 -7.58 -0.33
N ALA A 157 -1.81 -7.10 -0.77
CA ALA A 157 -1.59 -5.68 -1.00
C ALA A 157 -2.49 -5.10 -2.10
N ILE A 158 -2.70 -5.85 -3.20
CA ILE A 158 -3.62 -5.47 -4.28
C ILE A 158 -5.06 -5.46 -3.79
N TRP A 159 -5.47 -6.50 -3.04
CA TRP A 159 -6.80 -6.56 -2.45
C TRP A 159 -7.03 -5.36 -1.51
N LEU A 160 -6.09 -5.09 -0.60
CA LEU A 160 -6.19 -3.99 0.35
C LEU A 160 -6.24 -2.63 -0.36
N ALA A 161 -5.45 -2.43 -1.41
CA ALA A 161 -5.44 -1.19 -2.19
C ALA A 161 -6.81 -0.82 -2.80
N SER A 162 -7.73 -1.79 -2.91
CA SER A 162 -9.07 -1.61 -3.45
C SER A 162 -10.10 -1.19 -2.40
N GLN A 163 -9.73 -1.18 -1.11
CA GLN A 163 -10.67 -1.03 -0.01
C GLN A 163 -10.87 0.43 0.41
N PRO A 164 -12.08 0.82 0.87
CA PRO A 164 -12.38 2.19 1.29
C PRO A 164 -11.87 2.49 2.71
N LEU A 165 -10.58 2.30 2.99
CA LEU A 165 -9.99 2.37 4.35
C LEU A 165 -9.12 3.61 4.61
N PHE A 166 -8.92 4.48 3.62
CA PHE A 166 -7.81 5.43 3.59
C PHE A 166 -8.19 6.89 3.83
N ALA A 167 -9.43 7.16 4.23
CA ALA A 167 -9.94 8.51 4.44
C ALA A 167 -9.29 9.23 5.65
N ASP A 168 -8.90 8.47 6.68
CA ASP A 168 -8.34 8.99 7.93
C ASP A 168 -6.84 8.66 8.09
N GLU A 169 -6.18 9.31 9.06
CA GLU A 169 -4.82 8.95 9.48
C GLU A 169 -4.82 7.57 10.17
N LEU A 170 -4.61 6.53 9.36
CA LEU A 170 -4.46 5.17 9.81
C LEU A 170 -2.98 4.86 10.07
N ASP A 171 -2.66 4.23 11.20
CA ASP A 171 -1.39 3.52 11.37
C ASP A 171 -1.56 2.06 10.90
N PRO A 172 -1.03 1.67 9.71
CA PRO A 172 -1.33 0.36 9.13
C PRO A 172 -0.86 -0.80 10.02
N ARG A 173 0.30 -0.63 10.69
CA ARG A 173 0.87 -1.67 11.55
C ARG A 173 -0.05 -2.04 12.71
N ARG A 174 -0.79 -1.07 13.27
CA ARG A 174 -1.75 -1.31 14.35
C ARG A 174 -3.12 -1.70 13.82
N ALA A 175 -3.64 -0.91 12.88
CA ALA A 175 -5.02 -1.08 12.41
C ALA A 175 -5.22 -2.36 11.60
N LEU A 176 -4.22 -2.79 10.84
CA LEU A 176 -4.31 -3.95 9.95
C LEU A 176 -3.61 -5.19 10.51
N ALA A 177 -3.09 -5.14 11.74
CA ALA A 177 -2.33 -6.25 12.34
C ALA A 177 -3.09 -7.57 12.31
N ILE A 178 -4.32 -7.58 12.86
CA ILE A 178 -5.13 -8.79 12.99
C ILE A 178 -5.58 -9.28 11.60
N LEU A 179 -6.01 -8.37 10.73
CA LEU A 179 -6.44 -8.72 9.37
C LEU A 179 -5.29 -9.32 8.54
N SER A 180 -4.09 -8.74 8.66
CA SER A 180 -2.89 -9.23 7.95
C SER A 180 -2.42 -10.57 8.53
N ALA A 181 -2.42 -10.73 9.85
CA ALA A 181 -2.09 -12.01 10.48
C ALA A 181 -3.06 -13.12 10.05
N TYR A 182 -4.36 -12.81 10.02
CA TYR A 182 -5.40 -13.71 9.51
C TYR A 182 -5.15 -14.10 8.05
N ALA A 183 -4.87 -13.13 7.17
CA ALA A 183 -4.59 -13.39 5.76
C ALA A 183 -3.30 -14.21 5.57
N TRP A 184 -2.25 -13.91 6.34
CA TRP A 184 -0.98 -14.65 6.28
C TRP A 184 -1.14 -16.10 6.72
N HIS A 185 -1.87 -16.36 7.81
CA HIS A 185 -2.15 -17.72 8.28
C HIS A 185 -3.08 -18.47 7.34
N SER A 186 -4.04 -17.79 6.70
CA SER A 186 -4.95 -18.40 5.72
C SER A 186 -4.24 -19.10 4.55
N GLY A 187 -3.03 -18.67 4.21
CA GLY A 187 -2.19 -19.31 3.18
C GLY A 187 -1.25 -20.41 3.70
N ARG A 188 -1.32 -20.78 4.98
CA ARG A 188 -0.36 -21.67 5.67
C ARG A 188 -1.07 -22.75 6.49
N PRO A 189 -1.58 -23.80 5.81
CA PRO A 189 -2.36 -24.86 6.45
C PRO A 189 -1.58 -25.68 7.47
N ASP A 190 -0.26 -25.58 7.45
CA ASP A 190 0.68 -26.21 8.38
C ASP A 190 0.74 -25.54 9.76
N THR A 191 0.15 -24.35 9.93
CA THR A 191 0.23 -23.61 11.20
C THR A 191 -0.92 -23.94 12.15
N GLU A 192 -0.66 -24.00 13.46
CA GLU A 192 -1.71 -24.21 14.47
C GLU A 192 -2.80 -23.13 14.41
N ALA A 193 -2.40 -21.87 14.15
CA ALA A 193 -3.36 -20.78 14.02
C ALA A 193 -4.25 -20.92 12.77
N PHE A 194 -3.83 -21.63 11.72
CA PHE A 194 -4.70 -21.93 10.58
C PHE A 194 -5.84 -22.87 10.96
N LYS A 195 -5.63 -23.83 11.86
CA LYS A 195 -6.69 -24.76 12.30
C LYS A 195 -7.87 -24.04 12.97
N LEU A 196 -7.65 -22.82 13.44
CA LEU A 196 -8.69 -21.96 14.05
C LEU A 196 -9.43 -21.09 13.02
N ILE A 197 -9.01 -21.13 11.75
CA ILE A 197 -9.64 -20.41 10.64
C ILE A 197 -10.78 -21.28 10.10
N VAL A 198 -12.00 -20.73 10.09
CA VAL A 198 -13.17 -21.42 9.49
C VAL A 198 -13.31 -21.10 8.00
N VAL A 199 -13.09 -19.84 7.63
CA VAL A 199 -13.06 -19.41 6.23
C VAL A 199 -11.69 -18.80 5.99
N PRO A 200 -10.84 -19.35 5.12
CA PRO A 200 -9.57 -18.73 4.76
C PRO A 200 -9.77 -17.44 3.96
N TRP A 201 -8.86 -16.48 4.16
CA TRP A 201 -8.75 -15.31 3.29
C TRP A 201 -8.42 -15.73 1.86
N ARG A 202 -9.04 -15.05 0.90
CA ARG A 202 -8.78 -15.16 -0.54
C ARG A 202 -8.98 -13.80 -1.21
N PRO A 203 -8.37 -13.53 -2.37
CA PRO A 203 -8.46 -12.22 -3.03
C PRO A 203 -9.89 -11.76 -3.37
N GLU A 204 -10.85 -12.68 -3.47
CA GLU A 204 -12.24 -12.40 -3.82
C GLU A 204 -13.12 -12.06 -2.60
N ILE A 205 -12.58 -12.18 -1.37
CA ILE A 205 -13.37 -11.93 -0.16
C ILE A 205 -13.75 -10.44 -0.05
N ALA A 206 -14.99 -10.16 0.31
CA ALA A 206 -15.42 -8.81 0.63
C ALA A 206 -14.77 -8.31 1.93
N LEU A 207 -14.56 -6.99 2.06
CA LEU A 207 -13.93 -6.39 3.23
C LEU A 207 -14.66 -6.75 4.54
N ASP A 208 -15.97 -6.56 4.59
CA ASP A 208 -16.75 -6.83 5.81
C ASP A 208 -16.66 -8.29 6.23
N THR A 209 -16.70 -9.21 5.25
CA THR A 209 -16.52 -10.64 5.50
C THR A 209 -15.10 -10.93 6.02
N ALA A 210 -14.07 -10.31 5.45
CA ALA A 210 -12.69 -10.48 5.91
C ALA A 210 -12.49 -9.95 7.34
N LEU A 211 -13.07 -8.80 7.68
CA LEU A 211 -13.01 -8.23 9.02
C LEU A 211 -13.74 -9.11 10.03
N CYS A 212 -14.93 -9.60 9.70
CA CYS A 212 -15.68 -10.54 10.54
C CYS A 212 -14.92 -11.86 10.74
N ALA A 213 -14.37 -12.43 9.67
CA ALA A 213 -13.58 -13.66 9.73
C ALA A 213 -12.30 -13.47 10.56
N ALA A 214 -11.56 -12.38 10.36
CA ALA A 214 -10.36 -12.07 11.14
C ALA A 214 -10.67 -11.87 12.63
N LYS A 215 -11.77 -11.18 12.97
CA LYS A 215 -12.24 -11.01 14.35
C LYS A 215 -12.62 -12.35 14.99
N SER A 216 -13.39 -13.17 14.28
CA SER A 216 -13.80 -14.50 14.75
C SER A 216 -12.59 -15.40 15.00
N TRP A 217 -11.66 -15.45 14.04
CA TRP A 217 -10.39 -16.18 14.15
C TRP A 217 -9.56 -15.71 15.36
N PHE A 218 -9.40 -14.40 15.55
CA PHE A 218 -8.65 -13.87 16.68
C PHE A 218 -9.28 -14.21 18.03
N ASN A 219 -10.62 -14.21 18.11
CA ASN A 219 -11.32 -14.66 19.32
C ASN A 219 -11.07 -16.14 19.63
N ARG A 220 -10.98 -17.01 18.61
CA ARG A 220 -10.62 -18.42 18.80
C ARG A 220 -9.18 -18.59 19.27
N ILE A 221 -8.24 -17.81 18.75
CA ILE A 221 -6.87 -17.77 19.26
C ILE A 221 -6.86 -17.40 20.74
N ARG A 222 -7.58 -16.33 21.11
CA ARG A 222 -7.69 -15.90 22.50
C ARG A 222 -8.28 -17.00 23.39
N LEU A 223 -9.32 -17.69 22.93
CA LEU A 223 -9.92 -18.80 23.66
C LEU A 223 -8.89 -19.90 23.95
N VAL A 224 -8.18 -20.37 22.93
CA VAL A 224 -7.16 -21.44 23.09
C VAL A 224 -6.03 -21.01 24.03
N LEU A 225 -5.58 -19.75 23.94
CA LEU A 225 -4.53 -19.23 24.83
C LEU A 225 -4.98 -19.03 26.27
N GLN A 226 -6.25 -18.69 26.49
CA GLN A 226 -6.81 -18.43 27.82
C GLN A 226 -7.37 -19.67 28.50
N LEU A 227 -7.69 -20.71 27.74
CA LEU A 227 -8.28 -21.96 28.23
C LEU A 227 -7.40 -23.17 27.86
N PRO A 228 -6.19 -23.29 28.45
CA PRO A 228 -5.35 -24.45 28.23
C PRO A 228 -6.01 -25.72 28.76
N SER A 229 -5.59 -26.89 28.27
CA SER A 229 -6.11 -28.18 28.71
C SER A 229 -6.02 -28.32 30.23
N GLY A 230 -7.13 -28.67 30.87
CA GLY A 230 -7.23 -28.80 32.33
C GLY A 230 -7.34 -27.48 33.11
N ALA A 231 -7.55 -26.35 32.42
CA ALA A 231 -7.85 -25.06 33.07
C ALA A 231 -9.18 -25.08 33.82
N LEU A 232 -10.21 -25.72 33.24
CA LEU A 232 -11.46 -26.04 33.93
C LEU A 232 -11.44 -27.52 34.26
N LYS A 233 -11.57 -27.82 35.56
CA LYS A 233 -11.60 -29.20 36.07
C LYS A 233 -12.97 -29.60 36.59
N ASP A 234 -13.75 -28.62 37.06
CA ASP A 234 -15.06 -28.85 37.66
C ASP A 234 -16.15 -28.30 36.74
N SER A 235 -17.02 -29.20 36.26
CA SER A 235 -18.27 -28.81 35.61
C SER A 235 -19.34 -28.56 36.67
N TRP A 236 -20.05 -27.43 36.60
CA TRP A 236 -21.22 -27.20 37.47
C TRP A 236 -22.34 -28.24 37.21
N LEU A 237 -22.40 -28.80 36.01
CA LEU A 237 -23.36 -29.83 35.62
C LEU A 237 -22.63 -31.09 35.17
N GLU A 238 -22.96 -32.23 35.78
CA GLU A 238 -22.46 -33.53 35.34
C GLU A 238 -23.03 -33.89 33.96
N PRO A 239 -22.21 -34.45 33.05
CA PRO A 239 -22.70 -34.96 31.77
C PRO A 239 -23.84 -35.97 31.96
N ARG A 240 -24.96 -35.78 31.26
CA ARG A 240 -26.15 -36.64 31.39
C ARG A 240 -26.94 -36.66 30.08
N THR A 241 -27.63 -37.78 29.82
CA THR A 241 -28.66 -37.86 28.79
C THR A 241 -30.06 -37.73 29.41
N MET A 242 -30.90 -36.82 28.90
CA MET A 242 -32.27 -36.63 29.39
C MET A 242 -33.21 -36.30 28.23
N LEU A 243 -34.36 -36.97 28.18
CA LEU A 243 -35.39 -36.81 27.13
C LEU A 243 -34.86 -36.99 25.69
N GLY A 244 -33.87 -37.85 25.50
CA GLY A 244 -33.24 -38.10 24.19
C GLY A 244 -32.14 -37.09 23.80
N PHE A 245 -31.83 -36.12 24.66
CA PHE A 245 -30.75 -35.15 24.46
C PHE A 245 -29.54 -35.48 25.34
N SER A 246 -28.33 -35.41 24.78
CA SER A 246 -27.06 -35.54 25.50
C SER A 246 -26.53 -34.17 25.90
N PHE A 247 -26.26 -33.98 27.19
CA PHE A 247 -25.61 -32.78 27.73
C PHE A 247 -24.15 -33.12 28.06
N GLU A 248 -23.23 -32.44 27.40
CA GLU A 248 -21.79 -32.59 27.58
C GLU A 248 -21.17 -31.31 28.16
N ALA A 249 -20.20 -31.44 29.06
CA ALA A 249 -19.54 -30.29 29.66
C ALA A 249 -18.40 -29.80 28.74
N LEU A 250 -18.48 -28.55 28.30
CA LEU A 250 -17.45 -27.92 27.44
C LEU A 250 -16.33 -27.35 28.31
N LEU A 251 -15.40 -28.21 28.74
CA LEU A 251 -14.37 -27.87 29.72
C LEU A 251 -13.04 -27.38 29.11
N ASP A 252 -12.85 -27.58 27.81
CA ASP A 252 -11.65 -27.15 27.10
C ASP A 252 -11.97 -26.42 25.80
N ALA A 253 -10.94 -25.79 25.23
CA ALA A 253 -11.08 -25.02 24.00
C ALA A 253 -11.53 -25.88 22.81
N ASP A 254 -11.11 -27.15 22.74
CA ASP A 254 -11.48 -28.05 21.64
C ASP A 254 -12.99 -28.35 21.65
N SER A 255 -13.54 -28.63 22.83
CA SER A 255 -14.97 -28.85 23.06
C SER A 255 -15.79 -27.61 22.68
N LEU A 256 -15.36 -26.43 23.14
CA LEU A 256 -16.01 -25.15 22.81
C LEU A 256 -15.94 -24.82 21.31
N LEU A 257 -14.82 -25.13 20.66
CA LEU A 257 -14.64 -24.89 19.23
C LEU A 257 -15.49 -25.82 18.37
N LYS A 258 -15.64 -27.09 18.79
CA LYS A 258 -16.55 -28.05 18.13
C LYS A 258 -18.00 -27.62 18.24
N GLU A 259 -18.44 -27.24 19.44
CA GLU A 259 -19.81 -26.75 19.65
C GLU A 259 -20.08 -25.48 18.82
N ALA A 260 -19.14 -24.53 18.79
CA ALA A 260 -19.29 -23.30 18.02
C ALA A 260 -19.29 -23.51 16.48
N ALA A 261 -18.97 -24.72 16.02
CA ALA A 261 -18.99 -25.09 14.61
C ALA A 261 -20.19 -25.97 14.22
N ALA A 262 -20.94 -26.49 15.19
CA ALA A 262 -22.16 -27.28 15.00
C ALA A 262 -23.36 -26.39 14.64
#